data_AF-A0A9P8JGF2-F1
#
_entry.id   AF-A0A9P8JGF2-F1
#
_cell.length_a   1.000
_cell.length_b   1.000
_cell.length_c   1.000
_cell.angle_alpha   90.00
_cell.angle_beta   90.00
_cell.angle_gamma   90.00
#
_symmetry.space_group_name_H-M   'P 1'
#
loop_
_entity.id
_entity.type
_entity.pdbx_description
1 polymer ?
#
loop_
_entity_poly.entity_id
_entity_poly.type
_entity_poly.pdbx_seq_one_letter_code
_entity_poly.pdbx_strand_id
1 'polypeptide(L)'
;VKFSITVIQDKDLDDKARQNALELMATFADYSPQMCRKDPNYTADMVTQCLSLMTDVGADDDDAEDWCTTEDLDLDEADMNHVAGEQTMDRLANKLGGQAILPPTFQWLPRMIESGAWRDRHAALMAISAISEGCQELMESELQQVLDLVLPRLNDPHPRVRWAACNALGQMSTDFKGTMQTNFHQIVLPALVESLKSDQPRVASHAAAALVNFC
;
A
#
# COMPACT_ATOMS: atom_id res chain seq x y z
N VAL A 1 9.59 -2.31 -21.36
CA VAL A 1 10.07 -1.78 -20.06
C VAL A 1 10.49 -0.32 -20.16
N LYS A 2 11.70 0.01 -20.64
CA LYS A 2 12.26 1.39 -20.58
C LYS A 2 11.34 2.52 -21.08
N PHE A 3 10.65 2.32 -22.22
CA PHE A 3 9.69 3.31 -22.74
C PHE A 3 8.56 3.57 -21.73
N SER A 4 7.85 2.53 -21.29
CA SER A 4 6.76 2.64 -20.33
C SER A 4 7.23 3.28 -19.02
N ILE A 5 8.40 2.91 -18.52
CA ILE A 5 8.98 3.52 -17.30
C ILE A 5 9.18 5.02 -17.50
N THR A 6 9.71 5.44 -18.65
CA THR A 6 9.90 6.88 -18.95
C THR A 6 8.57 7.63 -18.97
N VAL A 7 7.52 7.02 -19.54
CA VAL A 7 6.17 7.61 -19.56
C VAL A 7 5.58 7.73 -18.15
N ILE A 8 5.71 6.70 -17.30
CA ILE A 8 5.15 6.71 -15.94
C ILE A 8 5.83 7.79 -15.06
N GLN A 9 7.14 7.99 -15.24
CA GLN A 9 7.94 8.95 -14.47
C GLN A 9 7.70 10.42 -14.87
N ASP A 10 7.23 10.65 -16.08
CA ASP A 10 7.06 11.99 -16.63
C ASP A 10 5.79 12.65 -16.05
N LYS A 11 5.99 13.49 -15.03
CA LYS A 11 4.91 14.24 -14.36
C LYS A 11 4.37 15.40 -15.19
N ASP A 12 4.98 15.71 -16.34
CA ASP A 12 4.43 16.68 -17.28
C ASP A 12 3.36 16.06 -18.19
N LEU A 13 3.26 14.72 -18.20
CA LEU A 13 2.18 13.99 -18.88
C LEU A 13 0.94 13.88 -18.00
N ASP A 14 -0.22 13.72 -18.64
CA ASP A 14 -1.46 13.47 -17.91
C ASP A 14 -1.46 12.10 -17.20
N ASP A 15 -2.28 12.00 -16.15
CA ASP A 15 -2.38 10.80 -15.33
C ASP A 15 -2.81 9.59 -16.14
N LYS A 16 -3.72 9.77 -17.10
CA LYS A 16 -4.20 8.68 -17.98
C LYS A 16 -3.07 8.08 -18.82
N ALA A 17 -2.14 8.88 -19.34
CA ALA A 17 -1.00 8.40 -20.10
C ALA A 17 -0.06 7.59 -19.20
N ARG A 18 0.21 8.09 -17.99
CA ARG A 18 1.05 7.42 -16.99
C ARG A 18 0.43 6.09 -16.53
N GLN A 19 -0.86 6.10 -16.23
CA GLN A 19 -1.64 4.91 -15.83
C GLN A 19 -1.73 3.86 -16.95
N ASN A 20 -1.97 4.27 -18.20
CA ASN A 20 -1.99 3.33 -19.33
C ASN A 20 -0.63 2.69 -19.57
N ALA A 21 0.47 3.43 -19.37
CA ALA A 21 1.81 2.88 -19.45
C ALA A 21 2.09 1.89 -18.30
N LEU A 22 1.59 2.16 -17.09
CA LEU A 22 1.63 1.24 -15.96
C LEU A 22 0.82 -0.03 -16.24
N GLU A 23 -0.40 0.10 -16.76
CA GLU A 23 -1.30 -1.02 -17.07
C GLU A 23 -0.74 -1.94 -18.14
N LEU A 24 -0.14 -1.38 -19.19
CA LEU A 24 0.58 -2.15 -20.21
C LEU A 24 1.68 -3.01 -19.57
N MET A 25 2.38 -2.46 -18.58
CA MET A 25 3.40 -3.20 -17.86
C MET A 25 2.77 -4.28 -16.96
N ALA A 26 1.76 -3.96 -16.16
CA ALA A 26 1.03 -4.92 -15.33
C ALA A 26 0.51 -6.12 -16.14
N THR A 27 0.02 -5.88 -17.36
CA THR A 27 -0.43 -6.91 -18.30
C THR A 27 0.68 -7.94 -18.63
N PHE A 28 1.95 -7.53 -18.70
CA PHE A 28 3.04 -8.50 -18.88
C PHE A 28 3.22 -9.43 -17.69
N ALA A 29 3.01 -8.95 -16.46
CA ALA A 29 3.05 -9.80 -15.28
C ALA A 29 1.88 -10.79 -15.27
N ASP A 30 0.69 -10.38 -15.71
CA ASP A 30 -0.48 -11.25 -15.78
C ASP A 30 -0.33 -12.40 -16.78
N TYR A 31 0.14 -12.09 -17.99
CA TYR A 31 0.15 -13.05 -19.10
C TYR A 31 1.53 -13.67 -19.37
N SER A 32 2.61 -13.09 -18.86
CA SER A 32 3.99 -13.54 -19.10
C SER A 32 4.89 -13.36 -17.87
N PRO A 33 4.52 -13.88 -16.69
CA PRO A 33 5.27 -13.66 -15.45
C PRO A 33 6.68 -14.26 -15.49
N GLN A 34 6.90 -15.33 -16.24
CA GLN A 34 8.25 -15.90 -16.42
C GLN A 34 9.19 -14.99 -17.21
N MET A 35 8.65 -14.24 -18.18
CA MET A 35 9.43 -13.25 -18.93
C MET A 35 9.80 -12.09 -18.01
N CYS A 36 8.85 -11.61 -17.20
CA CYS A 36 9.07 -10.55 -16.23
C CYS A 36 10.15 -10.92 -15.20
N ARG A 37 10.11 -12.15 -14.64
CA ARG A 37 11.13 -12.62 -13.70
C ARG A 37 12.53 -12.79 -14.31
N LYS A 38 12.62 -13.00 -15.63
CA LYS A 38 13.91 -13.14 -16.35
C LYS A 38 14.55 -11.80 -16.68
N ASP A 39 13.75 -10.74 -16.80
CA ASP A 39 14.27 -9.39 -16.97
C ASP A 39 14.77 -8.88 -15.60
N PRO A 40 16.06 -8.58 -15.46
CA PRO A 40 16.65 -8.21 -14.16
C PRO A 40 16.13 -6.87 -13.62
N ASN A 41 15.56 -6.01 -14.49
CA ASN A 41 15.14 -4.66 -14.10
C ASN A 41 13.62 -4.56 -13.92
N TYR A 42 12.84 -5.40 -14.61
CA TYR A 42 11.37 -5.29 -14.66
C TYR A 42 10.74 -5.11 -13.27
N THR A 43 11.03 -6.00 -12.33
CA THR A 43 10.34 -5.99 -11.03
C THR A 43 10.76 -4.78 -10.19
N ALA A 44 12.04 -4.44 -10.18
CA ALA A 44 12.55 -3.30 -9.43
C ALA A 44 12.03 -1.97 -9.97
N ASP A 45 12.01 -1.83 -11.30
CA ASP A 45 11.49 -0.64 -11.98
C ASP A 45 9.99 -0.49 -11.70
N MET A 46 9.22 -1.57 -11.84
CA MET A 46 7.77 -1.56 -11.61
C MET A 46 7.41 -1.24 -10.16
N VAL A 47 8.07 -1.86 -9.19
CA VAL A 47 7.87 -1.54 -7.77
C VAL A 47 8.14 -0.05 -7.51
N THR A 48 9.22 0.49 -8.07
CA THR A 48 9.53 1.92 -7.92
C THR A 48 8.45 2.81 -8.54
N GLN A 49 7.89 2.43 -9.69
CA GLN A 49 6.80 3.19 -10.31
C GLN A 49 5.50 3.13 -9.52
N CYS A 50 5.11 1.94 -9.03
CA CYS A 50 3.94 1.78 -8.19
C CYS A 50 4.05 2.65 -6.94
N LEU A 51 5.18 2.55 -6.21
CA LEU A 51 5.43 3.36 -5.03
C LEU A 51 5.38 4.86 -5.33
N SER A 52 5.99 5.30 -6.45
CA SER A 52 5.95 6.70 -6.85
C SER A 52 4.52 7.18 -7.12
N LEU A 53 3.67 6.39 -7.78
CA LEU A 53 2.28 6.74 -8.03
C LEU A 53 1.45 6.72 -6.74
N MET A 54 1.74 5.81 -5.80
CA MET A 54 1.09 5.76 -4.48
C MET A 54 1.37 6.99 -3.60
N THR A 55 2.44 7.75 -3.89
CA THR A 55 2.68 9.06 -3.26
C THR A 55 1.87 10.20 -3.86
N ASP A 56 1.20 9.99 -5.00
CA ASP A 56 0.43 10.99 -5.73
C ASP A 56 -1.00 11.08 -5.17
N VAL A 57 -1.08 11.63 -3.95
CA VAL A 57 -2.28 11.59 -3.12
C VAL A 57 -2.46 12.90 -2.34
N GLY A 58 -3.68 13.43 -2.30
CA GLY A 58 -4.01 14.66 -1.58
C GLY A 58 -3.27 15.88 -2.14
N ALA A 59 -3.17 16.01 -3.46
CA ALA A 59 -2.63 17.22 -4.07
C ALA A 59 -3.42 18.43 -3.56
N ASP A 60 -2.70 19.47 -3.13
CA ASP A 60 -3.27 20.69 -2.54
C ASP A 60 -4.09 20.52 -1.24
N ASP A 61 -4.05 19.33 -0.61
CA ASP A 61 -4.70 19.00 0.67
C ASP A 61 -3.67 18.38 1.64
N ASP A 62 -2.72 19.22 2.07
CA ASP A 62 -1.55 18.78 2.86
C ASP A 62 -1.88 18.38 4.30
N ASP A 63 -2.97 18.90 4.87
CA ASP A 63 -3.45 18.61 6.23
C ASP A 63 -4.67 17.67 6.26
N ALA A 64 -5.16 17.26 5.09
CA ALA A 64 -6.29 16.36 4.89
C ALA A 64 -7.63 16.93 5.39
N GLU A 65 -7.82 18.26 5.39
CA GLU A 65 -9.06 18.91 5.81
C GLU A 65 -10.24 18.50 4.91
N ASP A 66 -10.05 18.59 3.59
CA ASP A 66 -11.06 18.22 2.60
C ASP A 66 -11.32 16.72 2.65
N TRP A 67 -10.25 15.92 2.71
CA TRP A 67 -10.37 14.47 2.83
C TRP A 67 -11.13 14.04 4.09
N CYS A 68 -10.93 14.70 5.23
CA CYS A 68 -11.59 14.37 6.49
C CYS A 68 -13.09 14.72 6.52
N THR A 69 -13.52 15.68 5.71
CA THR A 69 -14.91 16.17 5.66
C THR A 69 -15.74 15.55 4.53
N THR A 70 -15.09 14.87 3.59
CA THR A 70 -15.76 14.20 2.46
C THR A 70 -16.42 12.89 2.90
N GLU A 71 -17.75 12.80 2.72
CA GLU A 71 -18.57 11.60 3.01
C GLU A 71 -18.67 10.62 1.81
N ASP A 72 -18.47 11.09 0.58
CA ASP A 72 -18.57 10.29 -0.65
C ASP A 72 -17.23 9.65 -1.02
N LEU A 73 -17.16 8.31 -1.01
CA LEU A 73 -15.93 7.53 -1.19
C LEU A 73 -15.68 7.04 -2.63
N ASP A 74 -16.67 7.04 -3.53
CA ASP A 74 -16.75 5.94 -4.50
C ASP A 74 -16.75 6.28 -6.00
N LEU A 75 -16.72 7.54 -6.46
CA LEU A 75 -16.89 7.81 -7.90
C LEU A 75 -15.65 8.35 -8.64
N ASP A 76 -14.77 9.12 -8.00
CA ASP A 76 -13.61 9.73 -8.68
C ASP A 76 -12.24 9.20 -8.19
N GLU A 77 -12.18 8.42 -7.10
CA GLU A 77 -10.91 7.89 -6.57
C GLU A 77 -10.30 6.78 -7.44
N ALA A 78 -11.12 5.99 -8.15
CA ALA A 78 -10.65 4.87 -8.98
C ALA A 78 -9.73 5.30 -10.15
N ASP A 79 -9.89 6.55 -10.62
CA ASP A 79 -9.09 7.13 -11.69
C ASP A 79 -7.80 7.80 -11.17
N MET A 80 -7.51 7.73 -9.87
CA MET A 80 -6.35 8.40 -9.27
C MET A 80 -5.09 7.54 -9.35
N ASN A 81 -3.94 8.21 -9.52
CA ASN A 81 -2.63 7.58 -9.63
C ASN A 81 -2.30 6.65 -8.45
N HIS A 82 -2.60 7.07 -7.22
CA HIS A 82 -2.27 6.26 -6.05
C HIS A 82 -3.04 4.94 -6.01
N VAL A 83 -4.29 4.92 -6.47
CA VAL A 83 -5.10 3.70 -6.60
C VAL A 83 -4.55 2.80 -7.71
N ALA A 84 -4.20 3.36 -8.87
CA ALA A 84 -3.59 2.60 -9.95
C ALA A 84 -2.23 1.96 -9.54
N GLY A 85 -1.42 2.70 -8.77
CA GLY A 85 -0.17 2.21 -8.20
C GLY A 85 -0.38 1.05 -7.23
N GLU A 86 -1.33 1.18 -6.31
CA GLU A 86 -1.69 0.14 -5.35
C GLU A 86 -2.20 -1.13 -6.02
N GLN A 87 -3.19 -1.02 -6.91
CA GLN A 87 -3.77 -2.16 -7.63
C GLN A 87 -2.73 -2.88 -8.50
N THR A 88 -1.82 -2.12 -9.11
CA THR A 88 -0.71 -2.72 -9.87
C THR A 88 0.26 -3.45 -8.94
N MET A 89 0.58 -2.87 -7.77
CA MET A 89 1.44 -3.50 -6.78
C MET A 89 0.88 -4.85 -6.32
N ASP A 90 -0.42 -4.92 -6.04
CA ASP A 90 -1.13 -6.16 -5.71
C ASP A 90 -1.04 -7.20 -6.83
N ARG A 91 -1.38 -6.82 -8.07
CA ARG A 91 -1.28 -7.72 -9.23
C ARG A 91 0.15 -8.25 -9.41
N LEU A 92 1.16 -7.39 -9.26
CA LEU A 92 2.56 -7.81 -9.34
C LEU A 92 2.92 -8.81 -8.24
N ALA A 93 2.50 -8.58 -7.00
CA ALA A 93 2.66 -9.51 -5.87
C ALA A 93 2.03 -10.87 -6.21
N ASN A 94 0.77 -10.88 -6.61
CA ASN A 94 0.00 -12.08 -6.91
C ASN A 94 0.54 -12.89 -8.11
N LYS A 95 1.11 -12.22 -9.13
CA LYS A 95 1.63 -12.91 -10.33
C LYS A 95 3.11 -13.28 -10.25
N LEU A 96 3.94 -12.46 -9.61
CA LEU A 96 5.38 -12.65 -9.55
C LEU A 96 5.84 -13.36 -8.28
N GLY A 97 5.08 -13.22 -7.18
CA GLY A 97 5.33 -13.85 -5.89
C GLY A 97 6.38 -13.13 -5.06
N GLY A 98 6.37 -13.41 -3.75
CA GLY A 98 7.19 -12.71 -2.76
C GLY A 98 8.71 -12.75 -3.00
N GLN A 99 9.25 -13.82 -3.60
CA GLN A 99 10.69 -13.89 -3.91
C GLN A 99 11.14 -12.79 -4.88
N ALA A 100 10.26 -12.37 -5.80
CA ALA A 100 10.57 -11.31 -6.75
C ALA A 100 10.24 -9.93 -6.18
N ILE A 101 9.15 -9.82 -5.41
CA ILE A 101 8.54 -8.53 -5.03
C ILE A 101 9.09 -7.98 -3.72
N LEU A 102 9.35 -8.84 -2.73
CA LEU A 102 9.82 -8.38 -1.43
C LEU A 102 11.19 -7.68 -1.48
N PRO A 103 12.23 -8.20 -2.17
CA PRO A 103 13.54 -7.55 -2.17
C PRO A 103 13.53 -6.09 -2.66
N PRO A 104 12.96 -5.75 -3.84
CA PRO A 104 12.89 -4.35 -4.27
C PRO A 104 11.94 -3.50 -3.41
N THR A 105 10.87 -4.07 -2.88
CA THR A 105 9.92 -3.31 -2.04
C THR A 105 10.56 -2.91 -0.71
N PHE A 106 11.22 -3.85 -0.02
CA PHE A 106 11.88 -3.60 1.27
C PHE A 106 13.19 -2.79 1.14
N GLN A 107 13.69 -2.53 -0.07
CA GLN A 107 14.72 -1.49 -0.28
C GLN A 107 14.17 -0.07 -0.08
N TRP A 108 12.88 0.14 -0.36
CA TRP A 108 12.22 1.44 -0.28
C TRP A 108 11.48 1.64 1.04
N LEU A 109 10.72 0.65 1.51
CA LEU A 109 9.81 0.80 2.65
C LEU A 109 10.44 1.42 3.90
N PRO A 110 11.63 0.99 4.38
CA PRO A 110 12.22 1.59 5.59
C PRO A 110 12.48 3.09 5.46
N ARG A 111 12.87 3.56 4.26
CA ARG A 111 13.12 4.99 4.01
C ARG A 111 11.82 5.77 3.91
N MET A 112 10.81 5.19 3.26
CA MET A 112 9.52 5.84 3.07
C MET A 112 8.76 5.99 4.40
N ILE A 113 8.80 4.97 5.26
CA ILE A 113 8.05 4.96 6.52
C ILE A 113 8.64 5.91 7.58
N GLU A 114 9.92 6.24 7.46
CA GLU A 114 10.64 7.22 8.28
C GLU A 114 10.69 8.62 7.65
N SER A 115 10.15 8.79 6.43
CA SER A 115 10.18 10.07 5.72
C SER A 115 9.41 11.17 6.46
N GLY A 116 9.91 12.40 6.36
CA GLY A 116 9.19 13.58 6.84
C GLY A 116 7.89 13.84 6.06
N ALA A 117 7.83 13.42 4.79
CA ALA A 117 6.64 13.55 3.96
C ALA A 117 5.61 12.47 4.34
N TRP A 118 4.40 12.89 4.70
CA TRP A 118 3.34 11.96 5.08
C TRP A 118 2.90 11.06 3.92
N ARG A 119 2.99 11.54 2.67
CA ARG A 119 2.65 10.79 1.45
C ARG A 119 3.54 9.55 1.28
N ASP A 120 4.82 9.65 1.62
CA ASP A 120 5.74 8.51 1.60
C ASP A 120 5.34 7.48 2.67
N ARG A 121 5.06 7.94 3.90
CA ARG A 121 4.64 7.05 5.00
C ARG A 121 3.31 6.36 4.69
N HIS A 122 2.36 7.09 4.11
CA HIS A 122 1.10 6.56 3.59
C HIS A 122 1.33 5.50 2.51
N ALA A 123 2.10 5.83 1.47
CA ALA A 123 2.40 4.93 0.36
C ALA A 123 3.11 3.65 0.84
N ALA A 124 4.00 3.74 1.82
CA ALA A 124 4.65 2.58 2.42
C ALA A 124 3.65 1.61 3.06
N LEU A 125 2.68 2.13 3.82
CA LEU A 125 1.64 1.32 4.47
C LEU A 125 0.69 0.69 3.46
N MET A 126 0.27 1.45 2.46
CA MET A 126 -0.58 0.93 1.37
C MET A 126 0.18 -0.12 0.55
N ALA A 127 1.49 0.03 0.35
CA ALA A 127 2.29 -0.96 -0.36
C ALA A 127 2.45 -2.26 0.45
N ILE A 128 2.65 -2.18 1.77
CA ILE A 128 2.64 -3.36 2.66
C ILE A 128 1.29 -4.08 2.57
N SER A 129 0.19 -3.32 2.56
CA SER A 129 -1.17 -3.84 2.40
C SER A 129 -1.37 -4.52 1.05
N ALA A 130 -0.90 -3.91 -0.05
CA ALA A 130 -1.11 -4.44 -1.39
C ALA A 130 -0.34 -5.73 -1.65
N ILE A 131 0.84 -5.92 -1.03
CA ILE A 131 1.66 -7.10 -1.29
C ILE A 131 1.37 -8.28 -0.36
N SER A 132 0.57 -8.12 0.70
CA SER A 132 0.44 -9.14 1.75
C SER A 132 -0.15 -10.45 1.24
N GLU A 133 -1.17 -10.42 0.39
CA GLU A 133 -1.75 -11.63 -0.22
C GLU A 133 -0.74 -12.34 -1.12
N GLY A 134 -0.20 -11.64 -2.13
CA GLY A 134 0.72 -12.24 -3.10
C GLY A 134 2.10 -12.63 -2.53
N CYS A 135 2.45 -12.11 -1.36
CA CYS A 135 3.71 -12.40 -0.67
C CYS A 135 3.52 -13.15 0.66
N GLN A 136 2.34 -13.72 0.89
CA GLN A 136 1.91 -14.24 2.18
C GLN A 136 2.95 -15.14 2.86
N GLU A 137 3.40 -16.21 2.19
CA GLU A 137 4.29 -17.22 2.76
C GLU A 137 5.58 -16.63 3.37
N LEU A 138 6.20 -15.68 2.66
CA LEU A 138 7.44 -15.07 3.10
C LEU A 138 7.20 -13.98 4.15
N MET A 139 6.15 -13.17 3.98
CA MET A 139 5.83 -12.12 4.94
C MET A 139 5.35 -12.68 6.28
N GLU A 140 4.63 -13.79 6.28
CA GLU A 140 4.13 -14.43 7.50
C GLU A 140 5.29 -14.86 8.42
N SER A 141 6.40 -15.31 7.83
CA SER A 141 7.61 -15.68 8.59
C SER A 141 8.31 -14.51 9.29
N GLU A 142 8.07 -13.29 8.80
CA GLU A 142 8.65 -12.04 9.29
C GLU A 142 7.55 -11.09 9.81
N LEU A 143 6.38 -11.63 10.18
CA LEU A 143 5.19 -10.83 10.47
C LEU A 143 5.40 -9.89 11.66
N GLN A 144 6.20 -10.28 12.66
CA GLN A 144 6.54 -9.41 13.78
C GLN A 144 7.25 -8.13 13.28
N GLN A 145 8.24 -8.28 12.40
CA GLN A 145 9.01 -7.17 11.83
C GLN A 145 8.11 -6.26 10.99
N VAL A 146 7.16 -6.83 10.25
CA VAL A 146 6.16 -6.06 9.50
C VAL A 146 5.25 -5.27 10.45
N LEU A 147 4.79 -5.89 11.55
CA LEU A 147 3.96 -5.22 12.55
C LEU A 147 4.71 -4.12 13.31
N ASP A 148 6.01 -4.29 13.57
CA ASP A 148 6.85 -3.27 14.18
C ASP A 148 6.96 -2.00 13.31
N LEU A 149 6.81 -2.14 11.98
CA LEU A 149 6.73 -1.02 11.05
C LEU A 149 5.33 -0.37 11.04
N VAL A 150 4.26 -1.18 11.07
CA VAL A 150 2.88 -0.71 10.87
C VAL A 150 2.25 -0.15 12.14
N LEU A 151 2.32 -0.86 13.28
CA LEU A 151 1.61 -0.51 14.52
C LEU A 151 1.92 0.92 15.02
N PRO A 152 3.18 1.41 14.99
CA PRO A 152 3.48 2.77 15.43
C PRO A 152 2.79 3.85 14.58
N ARG A 153 2.40 3.54 13.34
CA ARG A 153 1.76 4.50 12.42
C ARG A 153 0.29 4.76 12.72
N LEU A 154 -0.34 3.95 13.58
CA LEU A 154 -1.68 4.28 14.12
C LEU A 154 -1.69 5.58 14.93
N ASN A 155 -0.52 6.01 15.42
CA ASN A 155 -0.34 7.28 16.15
C ASN A 155 0.39 8.34 15.31
N ASP A 156 0.47 8.18 13.99
CA ASP A 156 1.08 9.20 13.11
C ASP A 156 0.34 10.55 13.25
N PRO A 157 1.03 11.70 13.20
CA PRO A 157 0.36 13.00 13.25
C PRO A 157 -0.63 13.20 12.10
N HIS A 158 -0.38 12.61 10.92
CA HIS A 158 -1.22 12.82 9.76
C HIS A 158 -2.37 11.79 9.70
N PRO A 159 -3.64 12.22 9.56
CA PRO A 159 -4.79 11.33 9.64
C PRO A 159 -4.83 10.28 8.52
N ARG A 160 -4.39 10.62 7.30
CA ARG A 160 -4.31 9.64 6.20
C ARG A 160 -3.30 8.54 6.47
N VAL A 161 -2.23 8.81 7.21
CA VAL A 161 -1.24 7.78 7.58
C VAL A 161 -1.83 6.86 8.64
N ARG A 162 -2.56 7.40 9.63
CA ARG A 162 -3.30 6.57 10.60
C ARG A 162 -4.33 5.68 9.90
N TRP A 163 -5.06 6.22 8.93
CA TRP A 163 -6.01 5.47 8.10
C TRP A 163 -5.33 4.35 7.33
N ALA A 164 -4.20 4.61 6.65
CA ALA A 164 -3.45 3.60 5.93
C ALA A 164 -2.88 2.51 6.86
N ALA A 165 -2.54 2.84 8.10
CA ALA A 165 -2.14 1.86 9.10
C ALA A 165 -3.30 0.94 9.51
N CYS A 166 -4.51 1.49 9.70
CA CYS A 166 -5.72 0.68 9.87
C CYS A 166 -5.96 -0.23 8.65
N ASN A 167 -5.79 0.30 7.43
CA ASN A 167 -5.95 -0.45 6.18
C ASN A 167 -5.00 -1.65 6.14
N ALA A 168 -3.71 -1.41 6.34
CA ALA A 168 -2.69 -2.46 6.34
C ALA A 168 -2.98 -3.53 7.40
N LEU A 169 -3.34 -3.14 8.64
CA LEU A 169 -3.67 -4.11 9.68
C LEU A 169 -4.93 -4.94 9.33
N GLY A 170 -5.96 -4.30 8.77
CA GLY A 170 -7.16 -4.99 8.31
C GLY A 170 -6.86 -6.00 7.21
N GLN A 171 -6.12 -5.59 6.18
CA GLN A 171 -5.75 -6.46 5.06
C GLN A 171 -4.88 -7.63 5.51
N MET A 172 -3.82 -7.35 6.28
CA MET A 172 -2.94 -8.36 6.86
C MET A 172 -3.69 -9.34 7.78
N SER A 173 -4.78 -8.92 8.43
CA SER A 173 -5.59 -9.81 9.25
C SER A 173 -6.37 -10.84 8.44
N THR A 174 -6.76 -10.49 7.21
CA THR A 174 -7.36 -11.41 6.25
C THR A 174 -6.29 -12.31 5.62
N ASP A 175 -5.18 -11.72 5.17
CA ASP A 175 -4.17 -12.46 4.39
C ASP A 175 -3.35 -13.41 5.28
N PHE A 176 -3.04 -13.03 6.52
CA PHE A 176 -2.34 -13.88 7.49
C PHE A 176 -3.29 -14.53 8.50
N LYS A 177 -4.52 -14.84 8.05
CA LYS A 177 -5.55 -15.44 8.89
C LYS A 177 -5.05 -16.70 9.58
N GLY A 178 -5.31 -16.79 10.89
CA GLY A 178 -4.76 -17.82 11.76
C GLY A 178 -3.61 -17.23 12.56
N THR A 179 -2.44 -17.04 11.95
CA THR A 179 -1.24 -16.53 12.64
C THR A 179 -1.45 -15.14 13.23
N MET A 180 -2.05 -14.22 12.48
CA MET A 180 -2.34 -12.86 12.96
C MET A 180 -3.23 -12.88 14.23
N GLN A 181 -4.30 -13.67 14.20
CA GLN A 181 -5.26 -13.80 15.30
C GLN A 181 -4.71 -14.60 16.48
N THR A 182 -3.95 -15.66 16.26
CA THR A 182 -3.47 -16.51 17.37
C THR A 182 -2.27 -15.90 18.07
N ASN A 183 -1.39 -15.23 17.33
CA ASN A 183 -0.08 -14.83 17.87
C ASN A 183 0.00 -13.34 18.18
N PHE A 184 -0.77 -12.50 17.47
CA PHE A 184 -0.62 -11.03 17.53
C PHE A 184 -1.87 -10.30 18.05
N HIS A 185 -2.92 -11.01 18.46
CA HIS A 185 -4.12 -10.37 19.00
C HIS A 185 -3.88 -9.44 20.19
N GLN A 186 -2.90 -9.75 21.04
CA GLN A 186 -2.56 -8.94 22.22
C GLN A 186 -2.01 -7.56 21.87
N ILE A 187 -1.47 -7.37 20.67
CA ILE A 187 -0.91 -6.09 20.22
C ILE A 187 -1.82 -5.41 19.18
N VAL A 188 -2.45 -6.18 18.29
CA VAL A 188 -3.27 -5.62 17.20
C VAL A 188 -4.63 -5.16 17.70
N LEU A 189 -5.34 -5.98 18.49
CA LEU A 189 -6.69 -5.61 18.95
C LEU A 189 -6.69 -4.35 19.82
N PRO A 190 -5.83 -4.20 20.85
CA PRO A 190 -5.81 -2.97 21.64
C PRO A 190 -5.45 -1.74 20.82
N ALA A 191 -4.55 -1.88 19.84
CA ALA A 191 -4.13 -0.77 18.99
C ALA A 191 -5.26 -0.29 18.06
N LEU A 192 -6.00 -1.21 17.44
CA LEU A 192 -7.18 -0.88 16.64
C LEU A 192 -8.32 -0.31 17.50
N VAL A 193 -8.55 -0.86 18.71
CA VAL A 193 -9.54 -0.34 19.66
C VAL A 193 -9.20 1.07 20.12
N GLU A 194 -7.92 1.40 20.32
CA GLU A 194 -7.52 2.78 20.62
C GLU A 194 -7.80 3.71 19.42
N SER A 195 -7.56 3.23 18.20
CA SER A 195 -7.80 3.99 16.97
C SER A 195 -9.29 4.32 16.73
N LEU A 196 -10.22 3.53 17.28
CA LEU A 196 -11.66 3.85 17.29
C LEU A 196 -11.98 5.16 18.01
N LYS A 197 -11.10 5.64 18.88
CA LYS A 197 -11.27 6.90 19.63
C LYS A 197 -10.76 8.12 18.87
N SER A 198 -10.29 7.96 17.63
CA SER A 198 -9.83 9.09 16.82
C SER A 198 -10.95 10.12 16.68
N ASP A 199 -10.56 11.38 16.81
CA ASP A 199 -11.35 12.56 16.47
C ASP A 199 -11.71 12.66 14.99
N GLN A 200 -10.98 11.96 14.11
CA GLN A 200 -11.24 11.91 12.68
C GLN A 200 -12.14 10.72 12.31
N PRO A 201 -13.39 10.96 11.85
CA PRO A 201 -14.36 9.90 11.60
C PRO A 201 -13.88 8.82 10.62
N ARG A 202 -13.14 9.22 9.56
CA ARG A 202 -12.57 8.27 8.60
C ARG A 202 -11.60 7.29 9.24
N VAL A 203 -10.75 7.75 10.17
CA VAL A 203 -9.79 6.87 10.87
C VAL A 203 -10.54 5.91 11.80
N ALA A 204 -11.51 6.41 12.56
CA ALA A 204 -12.32 5.60 13.47
C ALA A 204 -13.14 4.54 12.72
N SER A 205 -13.80 4.91 11.61
CA SER A 205 -14.54 3.98 10.76
C SER A 205 -13.64 2.92 10.14
N HIS A 206 -12.44 3.29 9.67
CA HIS A 206 -11.52 2.31 9.07
C HIS A 206 -10.89 1.39 10.12
N ALA A 207 -10.66 1.86 11.35
CA ALA A 207 -10.28 1.01 12.46
C ALA A 207 -11.37 -0.02 12.79
N ALA A 208 -12.65 0.38 12.73
CA ALA A 208 -13.77 -0.55 12.88
C ALA A 208 -13.82 -1.59 11.76
N ALA A 209 -13.59 -1.18 10.50
CA ALA A 209 -13.47 -2.11 9.37
C ALA A 209 -12.31 -3.10 9.55
N ALA A 210 -11.14 -2.63 9.98
CA ALA A 210 -10.00 -3.49 10.26
C ALA A 210 -10.27 -4.51 11.38
N LEU A 211 -11.06 -4.14 12.40
CA LEU A 211 -11.51 -5.08 13.44
C LEU A 211 -12.42 -6.17 12.88
N VAL A 212 -13.28 -5.86 11.91
CA VAL A 212 -14.10 -6.89 11.23
C VAL A 212 -13.22 -7.91 10.53
N ASN A 213 -12.14 -7.48 9.87
CA ASN A 213 -11.19 -8.39 9.24
C ASN A 213 -10.37 -9.21 10.24
N PHE A 214 -10.13 -8.66 11.44
CA PHE A 214 -9.40 -9.36 12.48
C PHE A 214 -10.22 -10.47 13.14
N CYS A 215 -11.50 -10.22 13.42
CA CYS A 215 -12.40 -11.14 14.13
C CYS A 215 -12.82 -12.36 13.28
#